data_AF-A0A2Z5Y547-F1
#
_entry.id   AF-A0A2Z5Y547-F1
#
_cell.length_a   1.000
_cell.length_b   1.000
_cell.length_c   1.000
_cell.angle_alpha   90.00
_cell.angle_beta   90.00
_cell.angle_gamma   90.00
#
_symmetry.space_group_name_H-M   'P 1'
#
loop_
_entity.id
_entity.type
_entity.pdbx_description
1 polymer ?
#
loop_
_entity_poly.entity_id
_entity_poly.type
_entity_poly.pdbx_seq_one_letter_code
_entity_poly.pdbx_strand_id
1 'polypeptide(L)'
;GRPQIISNINACQVVVDCIKTTLGPRGMDKLIHSGNDVTITNDGATVLRLLDVAHPAAAVLVDVAKSQDDEVGDGTTSVAILAGELLSEAKHFINDGISAQVIIKYFRTACERAIKHVDSIAIDISNKSPEEKRSLLVKCAETSLNSKLLSGNKNFFAQMVVDAVMLLDGDLDHEMIGIKKVTGGSSTDSTLVRGVAFKKTFTYAGAEQQPKKFSNPKILLLNLELELKAEKENAEILIKDPKQYQSIIDAEWTILHDKLKKIADMGTNIV
;
A
#
# COMPACT_ATOMS: atom_id res chain seq x y z
N GLY A 1 38.05 2.77 12.99
CA GLY A 1 38.58 2.57 14.36
C GLY A 1 37.44 2.61 15.38
N ARG A 2 37.69 2.27 16.66
CA ARG A 2 36.67 2.24 17.73
C ARG A 2 35.80 3.52 17.82
N PRO A 3 36.35 4.75 17.71
CA PRO A 3 35.54 5.97 17.73
C PRO A 3 34.51 6.04 16.60
N GLN A 4 34.85 5.56 15.41
CA GLN A 4 33.93 5.52 14.27
C GLN A 4 32.75 4.57 14.53
N ILE A 5 33.02 3.41 15.15
CA ILE A 5 31.97 2.43 15.45
C ILE A 5 30.98 3.02 16.45
N ILE A 6 31.49 3.71 17.48
CA ILE A 6 30.65 4.38 18.49
C ILE A 6 29.82 5.51 17.83
N SER A 7 30.42 6.29 16.93
CA SER A 7 29.70 7.30 16.15
C SER A 7 28.57 6.69 15.32
N ASN A 8 28.83 5.56 14.64
CA ASN A 8 27.81 4.85 13.86
C ASN A 8 26.66 4.35 14.73
N ILE A 9 26.96 3.78 15.91
CA ILE A 9 25.93 3.32 16.86
C ILE A 9 25.07 4.49 17.34
N ASN A 10 25.69 5.62 17.71
CA ASN A 10 24.96 6.80 18.16
C ASN A 10 24.03 7.34 17.07
N ALA A 11 24.46 7.35 15.80
CA ALA A 11 23.61 7.77 14.69
C ALA A 11 22.38 6.88 14.52
N CYS A 12 22.53 5.55 14.62
CA CYS A 12 21.39 4.63 14.61
C CYS A 12 20.45 4.88 15.79
N GLN A 13 20.99 5.16 16.98
CA GLN A 13 20.18 5.36 18.17
C GLN A 13 19.28 6.60 18.09
N VAL A 14 19.79 7.69 17.50
CA VAL A 14 18.99 8.89 17.25
C VAL A 14 17.77 8.57 16.38
N VAL A 15 17.95 7.74 15.35
CA VAL A 15 16.84 7.32 14.48
C VAL A 15 15.85 6.41 15.21
N VAL A 16 16.35 5.50 16.05
CA VAL A 16 15.52 4.61 16.89
C VAL A 16 14.68 5.43 17.86
N ASP A 17 15.24 6.46 18.48
CA ASP A 17 14.53 7.33 19.42
C ASP A 17 13.35 8.07 18.73
N CYS A 18 13.47 8.39 17.44
CA CYS A 18 12.37 8.99 16.67
C CYS A 18 11.16 8.05 16.54
N ILE A 19 11.39 6.75 16.33
CA ILE A 19 10.35 5.75 16.09
C ILE A 19 9.95 4.97 17.36
N LYS A 20 10.74 5.00 18.44
CA LYS A 20 10.50 4.19 19.64
C LYS A 20 9.10 4.39 20.23
N THR A 21 8.57 5.60 20.13
CA THR A 21 7.24 5.92 20.66
C THR A 21 6.07 5.46 19.78
N THR A 22 6.32 4.97 18.56
CA THR A 22 5.27 4.45 17.67
C THR A 22 4.96 2.97 17.97
N LEU A 23 5.82 2.30 18.75
CA LEU A 23 5.66 0.89 19.06
C LEU A 23 4.45 0.64 19.99
N GLY A 24 3.61 -0.31 19.58
CA GLY A 24 2.54 -0.88 20.41
C GLY A 24 1.13 -0.31 20.11
N PRO A 25 0.09 -0.87 20.76
CA PRO A 25 -1.30 -0.50 20.51
C PRO A 25 -1.66 0.93 20.97
N ARG A 26 -0.85 1.50 21.86
CA ARG A 26 -0.93 2.90 22.31
C ARG A 26 0.27 3.71 21.82
N GLY A 27 0.88 3.28 20.70
CA GLY A 27 1.92 4.03 20.02
C GLY A 27 1.40 5.41 19.61
N MET A 28 2.29 6.39 19.61
CA MET A 28 1.96 7.76 19.22
C MET A 28 2.17 7.93 17.73
N ASP A 29 1.16 8.48 17.05
CA ASP A 29 1.27 8.89 15.66
C ASP A 29 2.34 9.98 15.48
N LYS A 30 3.08 9.91 14.39
CA LYS A 30 4.07 10.92 13.99
C LYS A 30 3.50 11.78 12.90
N LEU A 31 3.55 13.09 13.11
CA LEU A 31 3.31 14.08 12.06
C LEU A 31 4.64 14.46 11.44
N ILE A 32 4.79 14.18 10.15
CA ILE A 32 5.97 14.52 9.36
C ILE A 32 5.54 15.50 8.29
N HIS A 33 6.25 16.62 8.21
CA HIS A 33 6.06 17.64 7.19
C HIS A 33 7.22 17.55 6.20
N SER A 34 6.92 17.26 4.93
CA SER A 34 7.90 17.19 3.85
C SER A 34 7.46 18.10 2.72
N GLY A 35 8.14 19.24 2.56
CA GLY A 35 7.75 20.27 1.60
C GLY A 35 6.37 20.85 1.90
N ASN A 36 5.38 20.59 1.04
CA ASN A 36 3.99 21.03 1.25
C ASN A 36 3.07 19.92 1.77
N ASP A 37 3.57 18.68 1.87
CA ASP A 37 2.76 17.54 2.29
C ASP A 37 2.90 17.29 3.80
N VAL A 38 1.78 16.97 4.43
CA VAL A 38 1.71 16.56 5.84
C VAL A 38 1.27 15.11 5.88
N THR A 39 2.15 14.24 6.38
CA THR A 39 1.85 12.82 6.56
C THR A 39 1.76 12.51 8.04
N ILE A 40 0.66 11.89 8.46
CA ILE A 40 0.47 11.36 9.81
C ILE A 40 0.54 9.84 9.72
N THR A 41 1.47 9.23 10.44
CA THR A 41 1.65 7.77 10.41
C THR A 41 2.18 7.22 11.74
N ASN A 42 1.75 6.02 12.08
CA ASN A 42 2.31 5.22 13.18
C ASN A 42 3.30 4.15 12.68
N ASP A 43 3.39 3.95 11.37
CA ASP A 43 4.26 2.92 10.80
C ASP A 43 5.71 3.41 10.71
N GLY A 44 6.61 2.68 11.36
CA GLY A 44 8.03 3.00 11.44
C GLY A 44 8.71 3.02 10.08
N ALA A 45 8.38 2.10 9.16
CA ALA A 45 8.97 2.09 7.83
C ALA A 45 8.60 3.36 7.04
N THR A 46 7.34 3.79 7.11
CA THR A 46 6.88 5.04 6.50
C THR A 46 7.52 6.28 7.15
N VAL A 47 7.66 6.32 8.48
CA VAL A 47 8.40 7.40 9.16
C VAL A 47 9.83 7.49 8.64
N LEU A 48 10.53 6.35 8.59
CA LEU A 48 11.93 6.27 8.18
C LEU A 48 12.16 6.60 6.70
N ARG A 49 11.17 6.33 5.82
CA ARG A 49 11.22 6.72 4.41
C ARG A 49 11.11 8.23 4.20
N LEU A 50 10.34 8.91 5.05
CA LEU A 50 10.09 10.35 4.94
C LEU A 50 11.18 11.19 5.60
N LEU A 51 11.96 10.60 6.50
CA LEU A 51 13.10 11.25 7.12
C LEU A 51 14.32 11.22 6.19
N ASP A 52 14.96 12.37 6.00
CA ASP A 52 16.22 12.46 5.26
C ASP A 52 17.40 11.99 6.13
N VAL A 53 17.76 10.72 5.98
CA VAL A 53 18.81 10.07 6.78
C VAL A 53 20.16 10.18 6.06
N ALA A 54 20.96 11.16 6.46
CA ALA A 54 22.29 11.39 5.86
C ALA A 54 23.38 10.38 6.29
N HIS A 55 23.23 9.76 7.47
CA HIS A 55 24.29 8.91 8.03
C HIS A 55 24.21 7.47 7.48
N PRO A 56 25.29 6.90 6.90
CA PRO A 56 25.25 5.59 6.24
C PRO A 56 24.78 4.43 7.14
N ALA A 57 25.22 4.41 8.40
CA ALA A 57 24.79 3.37 9.35
C ALA A 57 23.28 3.42 9.65
N ALA A 58 22.71 4.63 9.68
CA ALA A 58 21.29 4.82 9.90
C ALA A 58 20.48 4.47 8.64
N ALA A 59 21.02 4.73 7.44
CA ALA A 59 20.41 4.29 6.19
C ALA A 59 20.23 2.75 6.13
N VAL A 60 21.20 1.98 6.64
CA VAL A 60 21.07 0.52 6.77
C VAL A 60 19.88 0.14 7.66
N LEU A 61 19.64 0.88 8.76
CA LEU A 61 18.49 0.64 9.63
C LEU A 61 17.16 0.91 8.91
N VAL A 62 17.12 1.96 8.07
CA VAL A 62 15.97 2.26 7.22
C VAL A 62 15.70 1.12 6.25
N ASP A 63 16.74 0.56 5.62
CA ASP A 63 16.59 -0.52 4.65
C ASP A 63 16.14 -1.84 5.29
N VAL A 64 16.54 -2.11 6.53
CA VAL A 64 16.01 -3.24 7.32
C VAL A 64 14.50 -3.05 7.58
N ALA A 65 14.07 -1.86 7.96
CA ALA A 65 12.65 -1.58 8.19
C ALA A 65 11.82 -1.68 6.90
N LYS A 66 12.37 -1.22 5.76
CA LYS A 66 11.73 -1.38 4.44
C LYS A 66 11.62 -2.84 4.03
N SER A 67 12.68 -3.63 4.21
CA SER A 67 12.65 -5.06 3.88
C SER A 67 11.57 -5.80 4.67
N GLN A 68 11.35 -5.41 5.93
CA GLN A 68 10.25 -5.96 6.75
C GLN A 68 8.86 -5.51 6.25
N ASP A 69 8.73 -4.27 5.76
CA ASP A 69 7.49 -3.74 5.18
C ASP A 69 7.12 -4.49 3.89
N ASP A 70 8.13 -4.75 3.03
CA ASP A 70 7.94 -5.41 1.74
C ASP A 70 7.63 -6.93 1.88
N GLU A 71 8.25 -7.63 2.84
CA GLU A 71 8.07 -9.08 3.02
C GLU A 71 6.83 -9.44 3.85
N VAL A 72 6.52 -8.67 4.91
CA VAL A 72 5.47 -9.02 5.88
C VAL A 72 4.49 -7.87 6.14
N GLY A 73 4.94 -6.61 6.06
CA GLY A 73 4.10 -5.43 6.30
C GLY A 73 3.73 -5.20 7.77
N ASP A 74 4.25 -5.99 8.70
CA ASP A 74 4.08 -5.82 10.15
C ASP A 74 5.42 -5.94 10.88
N GLY A 75 5.51 -5.31 12.07
CA GLY A 75 6.70 -5.33 12.91
C GLY A 75 7.86 -4.47 12.41
N THR A 76 7.66 -3.61 11.42
CA THR A 76 8.66 -2.66 10.87
C THR A 76 9.36 -1.87 11.97
N THR A 77 8.57 -1.28 12.88
CA THR A 77 9.05 -0.55 14.05
C THR A 77 9.80 -1.45 15.04
N SER A 78 9.28 -2.66 15.30
CA SER A 78 9.87 -3.61 16.25
C SER A 78 11.26 -4.05 15.83
N VAL A 79 11.45 -4.36 14.55
CA VAL A 79 12.75 -4.78 14.00
C VAL A 79 13.77 -3.67 14.11
N ALA A 80 13.40 -2.43 13.76
CA ALA A 80 14.30 -1.28 13.85
C ALA A 80 14.70 -0.97 15.31
N ILE A 81 13.74 -1.02 16.24
CA ILE A 81 14.02 -0.81 17.67
C ILE A 81 14.92 -1.92 18.23
N LEU A 82 14.63 -3.19 17.91
CA LEU A 82 15.44 -4.31 18.37
C LEU A 82 16.88 -4.22 17.88
N ALA A 83 17.08 -3.88 16.60
CA ALA A 83 18.40 -3.66 16.04
C ALA A 83 19.15 -2.51 16.73
N GLY A 84 18.44 -1.40 17.01
CA GLY A 84 18.97 -0.28 17.80
C GLY A 84 19.42 -0.69 19.19
N GLU A 85 18.58 -1.42 19.91
CA GLU A 85 18.88 -1.87 21.28
C GLU A 85 20.07 -2.84 21.32
N LEU A 86 20.17 -3.76 20.35
CA LEU A 86 21.36 -4.63 20.21
C LEU A 86 22.64 -3.83 19.99
N LEU A 87 22.59 -2.72 19.24
CA LEU A 87 23.73 -1.83 19.04
C LEU A 87 24.06 -1.04 20.31
N SER A 88 23.06 -0.61 21.07
CA SER A 88 23.21 0.03 22.38
C SER A 88 23.96 -0.88 23.36
N GLU A 89 23.52 -2.14 23.47
CA GLU A 89 24.20 -3.15 24.30
C GLU A 89 25.62 -3.46 23.80
N ALA A 90 25.81 -3.57 22.48
CA ALA A 90 27.13 -3.79 21.89
C ALA A 90 28.12 -2.65 22.19
N LYS A 91 27.63 -1.40 22.35
CA LYS A 91 28.46 -0.24 22.68
C LYS A 91 29.22 -0.42 24.00
N HIS A 92 28.59 -1.02 25.01
CA HIS A 92 29.23 -1.30 26.29
C HIS A 92 30.44 -2.22 26.12
N PHE A 93 30.26 -3.34 25.42
CA PHE A 93 31.35 -4.29 25.14
C PHE A 93 32.49 -3.70 24.29
N ILE A 94 32.16 -2.82 23.35
CA ILE A 94 33.17 -2.14 22.52
C ILE A 94 34.01 -1.18 23.35
N ASN A 95 33.40 -0.47 24.32
CA ASN A 95 34.11 0.40 25.26
C ASN A 95 35.04 -0.39 26.17
N ASP A 96 34.64 -1.59 26.60
CA ASP A 96 35.47 -2.53 27.37
C ASP A 96 36.62 -3.14 26.53
N GLY A 97 36.69 -2.81 25.24
CA GLY A 97 37.77 -3.20 24.35
C GLY A 97 37.55 -4.53 23.64
N ILE A 98 36.38 -5.17 23.79
CA ILE A 98 36.02 -6.41 23.10
C ILE A 98 35.96 -6.16 21.59
N SER A 99 36.51 -7.08 20.81
CA SER A 99 36.47 -7.00 19.34
C SER A 99 35.03 -7.17 18.82
N ALA A 100 34.61 -6.28 17.90
CA ALA A 100 33.30 -6.33 17.28
C ALA A 100 33.01 -7.68 16.61
N GLN A 101 34.03 -8.37 16.09
CA GLN A 101 33.87 -9.69 15.47
C GLN A 101 33.38 -10.76 16.47
N VAL A 102 33.81 -10.66 17.73
CA VAL A 102 33.40 -11.58 18.79
C VAL A 102 31.93 -11.34 19.14
N ILE A 103 31.52 -10.06 19.25
CA ILE A 103 30.13 -9.67 19.52
C ILE A 103 29.21 -10.20 18.41
N ILE A 104 29.56 -9.97 17.14
CA ILE A 104 28.79 -10.45 15.98
C ILE A 104 28.63 -11.98 16.01
N LYS A 105 29.69 -12.73 16.33
CA LYS A 105 29.65 -14.20 16.43
C LYS A 105 28.62 -14.66 17.46
N TYR A 106 28.62 -14.04 18.64
CA TYR A 106 27.70 -14.43 19.71
C TYR A 106 26.26 -13.96 19.46
N PHE A 107 26.04 -12.80 18.84
CA PHE A 107 24.71 -12.40 18.38
C PHE A 107 24.11 -13.38 17.37
N ARG A 108 24.91 -13.85 16.40
CA ARG A 108 24.44 -14.89 15.45
C ARG A 108 24.09 -16.19 16.16
N THR A 109 24.94 -16.64 17.06
CA THR A 109 24.71 -17.87 17.84
C THR A 109 23.45 -17.77 18.70
N ALA A 110 23.22 -16.61 19.32
CA ALA A 110 22.02 -16.34 20.11
C ALA A 110 20.76 -16.29 19.24
N CYS A 111 20.83 -15.65 18.07
CA CYS A 111 19.74 -15.59 17.11
C CYS A 111 19.30 -16.99 16.66
N GLU A 112 20.24 -17.86 16.28
CA GLU A 112 19.93 -19.25 15.88
C GLU A 112 19.23 -20.04 16.99
N ARG A 113 19.63 -19.84 18.25
CA ARG A 113 18.98 -20.48 19.40
C ARG A 113 17.58 -19.92 19.65
N ALA A 114 17.41 -18.60 19.51
CA ALA A 114 16.11 -17.95 19.66
C ALA A 114 15.11 -18.45 18.61
N ILE A 115 15.53 -18.54 17.34
CA ILE A 115 14.68 -19.05 16.25
C ILE A 115 14.25 -20.50 16.53
N LYS A 116 15.20 -21.39 16.88
CA LYS A 116 14.88 -22.78 17.25
C LYS A 116 13.89 -22.89 18.40
N HIS A 117 13.99 -21.98 19.37
CA HIS A 117 13.05 -21.97 20.49
C HIS A 117 11.66 -21.50 20.06
N VAL A 118 11.57 -20.46 19.23
CA VAL A 118 10.31 -19.98 18.65
C VAL A 118 9.63 -21.09 17.85
N ASP A 119 10.38 -21.84 17.03
CA ASP A 119 9.85 -22.98 16.28
C ASP A 119 9.33 -24.09 17.21
N SER A 120 10.01 -24.33 18.34
CA SER A 120 9.60 -25.36 19.31
C SER A 120 8.30 -25.06 20.05
N ILE A 121 7.93 -23.78 20.16
CA ILE A 121 6.69 -23.34 20.83
C ILE A 121 5.58 -23.01 19.83
N ALA A 122 5.87 -23.06 18.52
CA ALA A 122 4.90 -22.78 17.47
C ALA A 122 3.82 -23.88 17.46
N ILE A 123 2.56 -23.44 17.40
CA ILE A 123 1.40 -24.34 17.36
C ILE A 123 0.84 -24.33 15.93
N ASP A 124 0.84 -25.49 15.28
CA ASP A 124 0.27 -25.63 13.95
C ASP A 124 -1.26 -25.49 13.97
N ILE A 125 -1.77 -24.68 13.04
CA ILE A 125 -3.19 -24.38 12.86
C ILE A 125 -3.79 -25.08 11.62
N SER A 126 -2.98 -25.84 10.87
CA SER A 126 -3.37 -26.52 9.63
C SER A 126 -4.55 -27.48 9.80
N ASN A 127 -4.61 -28.18 10.93
CA ASN A 127 -5.62 -29.21 11.25
C ASN A 127 -6.98 -28.66 11.71
N LYS A 128 -7.14 -27.34 11.80
CA LYS A 128 -8.38 -26.71 12.28
C LYS A 128 -9.46 -26.66 11.21
N SER A 129 -10.73 -26.66 11.65
CA SER A 129 -11.87 -26.51 10.74
C SER A 129 -11.83 -25.16 10.00
N PRO A 130 -12.45 -25.04 8.82
CA PRO A 130 -12.49 -23.78 8.08
C PRO A 130 -13.12 -22.63 8.89
N GLU A 131 -14.12 -22.94 9.73
CA GLU A 131 -14.78 -21.97 10.62
C GLU A 131 -13.84 -21.47 11.72
N GLU A 132 -13.08 -22.39 12.34
CA GLU A 132 -12.07 -22.04 13.33
C GLU A 132 -10.92 -21.23 12.72
N LYS A 133 -10.49 -21.60 11.50
CA LYS A 133 -9.47 -20.84 10.76
C LYS A 133 -9.95 -19.42 10.48
N ARG A 134 -11.19 -19.24 10.04
CA ARG A 134 -11.77 -17.90 9.85
C ARG A 134 -11.78 -17.11 11.15
N SER A 135 -12.19 -17.72 12.27
CA SER A 135 -12.19 -17.06 13.59
C SER A 135 -10.79 -16.62 14.02
N LEU A 136 -9.78 -17.45 13.76
CA LEU A 136 -8.38 -17.10 14.06
C LEU A 136 -7.88 -15.97 13.18
N LEU A 137 -8.19 -15.98 11.88
CA LEU A 137 -7.83 -14.89 10.98
C LEU A 137 -8.45 -13.55 11.40
N VAL A 138 -9.69 -13.55 11.91
CA VAL A 138 -10.32 -12.34 12.46
C VAL A 138 -9.53 -11.83 13.66
N LYS A 139 -9.12 -12.71 14.59
CA LYS A 139 -8.29 -12.33 15.76
C LYS A 139 -6.91 -11.81 15.35
N CYS A 140 -6.30 -12.40 14.32
CA CYS A 140 -5.04 -11.91 13.75
C CYS A 140 -5.21 -10.52 13.15
N ALA A 141 -6.25 -10.30 12.34
CA ALA A 141 -6.54 -8.99 11.76
C ALA A 141 -6.84 -7.94 12.84
N GLU A 142 -7.57 -8.29 13.90
CA GLU A 142 -7.79 -7.40 15.05
C GLU A 142 -6.49 -6.97 15.73
N THR A 143 -5.49 -7.86 15.76
CA THR A 143 -4.17 -7.56 16.35
C THR A 143 -3.47 -6.46 15.56
N SER A 144 -3.40 -6.58 14.25
CA SER A 144 -2.78 -5.57 13.37
C SER A 144 -3.55 -4.25 13.32
N LEU A 145 -4.85 -4.25 13.61
CA LEU A 145 -5.68 -3.04 13.66
C LEU A 145 -5.60 -2.29 15.00
N ASN A 146 -5.14 -2.94 16.08
CA ASN A 146 -5.11 -2.36 17.43
C ASN A 146 -4.18 -1.14 17.55
N SER A 147 -3.10 -1.08 16.78
CA SER A 147 -2.13 0.03 16.80
C SER A 147 -2.53 1.23 15.95
N LYS A 148 -3.75 1.23 15.38
CA LYS A 148 -4.23 2.26 14.46
C LYS A 148 -5.49 2.92 15.02
N LEU A 149 -5.90 4.02 14.40
CA LEU A 149 -7.14 4.77 14.71
C LEU A 149 -8.41 3.91 14.70
N LEU A 150 -8.37 2.76 14.03
CA LEU A 150 -9.49 1.82 13.90
C LEU A 150 -9.67 0.89 15.12
N SER A 151 -8.85 1.03 16.17
CA SER A 151 -8.90 0.18 17.37
C SER A 151 -10.30 0.09 18.01
N GLY A 152 -11.07 1.18 17.98
CA GLY A 152 -12.45 1.21 18.51
C GLY A 152 -13.46 0.39 17.69
N ASN A 153 -13.25 0.28 16.37
CA ASN A 153 -14.15 -0.43 15.44
C ASN A 153 -13.48 -1.65 14.80
N LYS A 154 -12.44 -2.19 15.43
CA LYS A 154 -11.59 -3.25 14.85
C LYS A 154 -12.38 -4.50 14.45
N ASN A 155 -13.41 -4.89 15.20
CA ASN A 155 -14.21 -6.07 14.90
C ASN A 155 -14.92 -5.95 13.54
N PHE A 156 -15.41 -4.75 13.22
CA PHE A 156 -16.09 -4.46 11.95
C PHE A 156 -15.11 -4.56 10.78
N PHE A 157 -13.95 -3.91 10.89
CA PHE A 157 -12.93 -3.94 9.84
C PHE A 157 -12.24 -5.30 9.69
N ALA A 158 -11.99 -6.01 10.80
CA ALA A 158 -11.37 -7.34 10.77
C ALA A 158 -12.22 -8.34 9.99
N GLN A 159 -13.55 -8.32 10.16
CA GLN A 159 -14.45 -9.16 9.37
C GLN A 159 -14.37 -8.85 7.88
N MET A 160 -14.38 -7.57 7.51
CA MET A 160 -14.25 -7.15 6.10
C MET A 160 -12.91 -7.55 5.49
N VAL A 161 -11.80 -7.40 6.22
CA VAL A 161 -10.47 -7.80 5.73
C VAL A 161 -10.40 -9.31 5.50
N VAL A 162 -10.91 -10.11 6.44
CA VAL A 162 -10.92 -11.57 6.28
C VAL A 162 -11.81 -12.00 5.12
N ASP A 163 -12.98 -11.39 4.97
CA ASP A 163 -13.87 -11.70 3.86
C ASP A 163 -13.27 -11.28 2.51
N ALA A 164 -12.49 -10.19 2.45
CA ALA A 164 -11.77 -9.77 1.25
C ALA A 164 -10.65 -10.74 0.87
N VAL A 165 -9.83 -11.14 1.85
CA VAL A 165 -8.72 -12.07 1.63
C VAL A 165 -9.22 -13.47 1.24
N MET A 166 -10.34 -13.93 1.81
CA MET A 166 -10.93 -15.22 1.44
C MET A 166 -11.52 -15.27 0.03
N LEU A 167 -11.74 -14.12 -0.61
CA LEU A 167 -12.18 -14.05 -2.02
C LEU A 167 -11.02 -14.10 -3.01
N LEU A 168 -9.78 -13.89 -2.55
CA LEU A 168 -8.60 -13.99 -3.40
C LEU A 168 -8.25 -15.46 -3.67
N ASP A 169 -7.70 -15.71 -4.85
CA ASP A 169 -7.16 -17.01 -5.24
C ASP A 169 -5.80 -17.27 -4.54
N GLY A 170 -5.23 -18.46 -4.78
CA GLY A 170 -4.07 -18.99 -4.04
C GLY A 170 -2.80 -18.13 -4.07
N ASP A 171 -2.66 -17.23 -5.05
CA ASP A 171 -1.48 -16.35 -5.18
C ASP A 171 -1.57 -15.09 -4.31
N LEU A 172 -2.73 -14.83 -3.66
CA LEU A 172 -2.95 -13.75 -2.68
C LEU A 172 -2.34 -12.39 -3.10
N ASP A 173 -2.60 -11.98 -4.34
CA ASP A 173 -2.07 -10.73 -4.87
C ASP A 173 -2.63 -9.51 -4.11
N HIS A 174 -1.73 -8.75 -3.47
CA HIS A 174 -2.06 -7.56 -2.71
C HIS A 174 -2.62 -6.44 -3.57
N GLU A 175 -2.26 -6.37 -4.87
CA GLU A 175 -2.75 -5.34 -5.78
C GLU A 175 -4.25 -5.48 -6.06
N MET A 176 -4.82 -6.67 -5.87
CA MET A 176 -6.24 -6.94 -6.03
C MET A 176 -7.09 -6.39 -4.87
N ILE A 177 -6.48 -6.09 -3.71
CA ILE A 177 -7.16 -5.45 -2.57
C ILE A 177 -6.99 -3.93 -2.66
N GLY A 178 -7.90 -3.29 -3.38
CA GLY A 178 -7.93 -1.83 -3.49
C GLY A 178 -8.76 -1.14 -2.41
N ILE A 179 -8.17 -0.20 -1.66
CA ILE A 179 -8.92 0.68 -0.75
C ILE A 179 -9.23 2.01 -1.46
N LYS A 180 -10.51 2.28 -1.73
CA LYS A 180 -10.96 3.56 -2.30
C LYS A 180 -11.43 4.52 -1.19
N LYS A 181 -10.69 5.62 -1.03
CA LYS A 181 -11.01 6.68 -0.06
C LYS A 181 -12.07 7.61 -0.64
N VAL A 182 -13.23 7.69 0.00
CA VAL A 182 -14.29 8.66 -0.30
C VAL A 182 -14.41 9.61 0.88
N THR A 183 -14.38 10.91 0.61
CA THR A 183 -14.54 11.94 1.64
C THR A 183 -16.00 12.14 1.98
N GLY A 184 -16.31 12.19 3.28
CA GLY A 184 -17.68 12.27 3.80
C GLY A 184 -18.17 10.91 4.34
N GLY A 185 -19.21 10.94 5.18
CA GLY A 185 -19.70 9.76 5.91
C GLY A 185 -18.90 9.41 7.17
N SER A 186 -19.29 8.32 7.82
CA SER A 186 -18.57 7.73 8.97
C SER A 186 -17.60 6.64 8.50
N SER A 187 -16.56 6.36 9.30
CA SER A 187 -15.67 5.22 9.04
C SER A 187 -16.43 3.88 9.04
N THR A 188 -17.49 3.78 9.84
CA THR A 188 -18.38 2.62 9.92
C THR A 188 -19.25 2.40 8.68
N ASP A 189 -19.34 3.39 7.78
CA ASP A 189 -20.10 3.26 6.53
C ASP A 189 -19.27 2.57 5.43
N SER A 190 -18.03 2.19 5.74
CA SER A 190 -17.17 1.43 4.85
C SER A 190 -17.82 0.08 4.52
N THR A 191 -17.77 -0.33 3.26
CA THR A 191 -18.33 -1.61 2.81
C THR A 191 -17.34 -2.34 1.91
N LEU A 192 -17.36 -3.67 2.00
CA LEU A 192 -16.62 -4.52 1.09
C LEU A 192 -17.42 -4.71 -0.21
N VAL A 193 -16.89 -4.22 -1.32
CA VAL A 193 -17.44 -4.50 -2.65
C VAL A 193 -16.79 -5.79 -3.17
N ARG A 194 -17.60 -6.82 -3.42
CA ARG A 194 -17.15 -8.08 -4.03
C ARG A 194 -16.98 -7.92 -5.54
N GLY A 195 -15.96 -7.18 -5.94
CA GLY A 195 -15.68 -6.82 -7.33
C GLY A 195 -14.76 -5.61 -7.41
N VAL A 196 -14.79 -4.91 -8.55
CA VAL A 196 -13.93 -3.76 -8.79
C VAL A 196 -14.71 -2.45 -8.63
N ALA A 197 -14.10 -1.48 -7.96
CA ALA A 197 -14.65 -0.14 -7.79
C ALA A 197 -13.71 0.91 -8.41
N PHE A 198 -14.26 1.74 -9.31
CA PHE A 198 -13.54 2.84 -9.93
C PHE A 198 -14.00 4.16 -9.34
N LYS A 199 -13.05 5.06 -9.09
CA LYS A 199 -13.39 6.45 -8.76
C LYS A 199 -13.98 7.07 -10.02
N LYS A 200 -15.22 7.55 -9.92
CA LYS A 200 -15.89 8.26 -11.02
C LYS A 200 -15.01 9.43 -11.46
N THR A 201 -14.63 9.43 -12.75
CA THR A 201 -13.89 10.52 -13.40
C THR A 201 -14.87 11.58 -13.90
N PHE A 202 -14.38 12.55 -14.68
CA PHE A 202 -15.21 13.61 -15.24
C PHE A 202 -16.42 13.04 -16.00
N THR A 203 -17.62 13.50 -15.65
CA THR A 203 -18.84 13.16 -16.40
C THR A 203 -19.22 14.23 -17.38
N TYR A 204 -19.33 13.82 -18.64
CA TYR A 204 -19.89 14.63 -19.70
C TYR A 204 -21.42 14.69 -19.63
N ALA A 205 -22.00 15.55 -20.48
CA ALA A 205 -23.44 15.68 -20.64
C ALA A 205 -24.11 14.33 -20.92
N GLY A 206 -25.27 14.09 -20.32
CA GLY A 206 -26.05 12.85 -20.49
C GLY A 206 -25.78 11.76 -19.45
N ALA A 207 -24.75 11.88 -18.59
CA ALA A 207 -24.47 10.90 -17.54
C ALA A 207 -25.65 10.70 -16.56
N GLU A 208 -26.45 11.73 -16.29
CA GLU A 208 -27.65 11.63 -15.45
C GLU A 208 -28.83 10.96 -16.17
N GLN A 209 -28.85 10.97 -17.51
CA GLN A 209 -29.89 10.33 -18.31
C GLN A 209 -29.60 8.85 -18.58
N GLN A 210 -28.34 8.42 -18.41
CA GLN A 210 -27.95 7.04 -18.58
C GLN A 210 -28.43 6.16 -17.41
N PRO A 211 -28.86 4.91 -17.67
CA PRO A 211 -29.24 3.98 -16.60
C PRO A 211 -28.04 3.67 -15.71
N LYS A 212 -28.20 3.85 -14.40
CA LYS A 212 -27.12 3.68 -13.41
C LYS A 212 -27.01 2.26 -12.86
N LYS A 213 -27.99 1.40 -13.16
CA LYS A 213 -28.05 0.02 -12.68
C LYS A 213 -28.38 -0.90 -13.85
N PHE A 214 -27.54 -1.90 -14.05
CA PHE A 214 -27.70 -2.91 -15.07
C PHE A 214 -27.77 -4.30 -14.42
N SER A 215 -28.52 -5.21 -15.04
CA SER A 215 -28.49 -6.64 -14.71
C SER A 215 -27.61 -7.34 -15.74
N ASN A 216 -26.56 -8.04 -15.30
CA ASN A 216 -25.58 -8.72 -16.16
C ASN A 216 -25.01 -7.85 -17.31
N PRO A 217 -24.36 -6.70 -17.00
CA PRO A 217 -23.83 -5.82 -18.03
C PRO A 217 -22.62 -6.44 -18.74
N LYS A 218 -22.53 -6.25 -20.05
CA LYS A 218 -21.28 -6.48 -20.78
C LYS A 218 -20.39 -5.24 -20.65
N ILE A 219 -19.19 -5.41 -20.10
CA ILE A 219 -18.20 -4.36 -19.89
C ILE A 219 -17.15 -4.44 -20.99
N LEU A 220 -16.90 -3.34 -21.68
CA LEU A 220 -15.83 -3.16 -22.64
C LEU A 220 -14.75 -2.29 -22.00
N LEU A 221 -13.49 -2.70 -22.10
CA LEU A 221 -12.36 -1.88 -21.67
C LEU A 221 -11.65 -1.35 -22.91
N LEU A 222 -11.67 -0.03 -23.09
CA LEU A 222 -11.03 0.63 -24.22
C LEU A 222 -9.79 1.40 -23.77
N ASN A 223 -8.66 1.13 -24.44
CA ASN A 223 -7.46 1.96 -24.37
C ASN A 223 -7.36 2.88 -25.59
N LEU A 224 -8.48 3.53 -25.93
CA LEU A 224 -8.62 4.44 -27.07
C LEU A 224 -9.46 5.64 -26.65
N GLU A 225 -9.05 6.84 -27.06
CA GLU A 225 -9.80 8.07 -26.78
C GLU A 225 -10.95 8.26 -27.78
N LEU A 226 -12.15 8.52 -27.26
CA LEU A 226 -13.36 8.80 -28.04
C LEU A 226 -13.62 10.30 -28.13
N GLU A 227 -12.72 11.02 -28.79
CA GLU A 227 -12.84 12.46 -29.00
C GLU A 227 -12.83 12.81 -30.49
N LEU A 228 -13.48 13.93 -30.82
CA LEU A 228 -13.35 14.56 -32.13
C LEU A 228 -11.99 15.27 -32.15
N LYS A 229 -10.94 14.52 -32.45
CA LYS A 229 -9.61 15.06 -32.71
C LYS A 229 -9.44 15.16 -34.22
N ALA A 230 -8.94 16.30 -34.67
CA ALA A 230 -8.23 16.35 -35.94
C ALA A 230 -7.12 15.29 -35.86
N GLU A 231 -7.01 14.43 -36.88
CA GLU A 231 -5.95 13.43 -36.92
C GLU A 231 -4.59 14.09 -36.65
N LYS A 232 -3.85 13.56 -35.68
CA LYS A 232 -2.50 14.04 -35.37
C LYS A 232 -1.54 13.52 -36.43
N GLU A 233 -1.27 14.36 -37.43
CA GLU A 233 0.05 14.78 -37.93
C GLU A 233 -0.16 15.55 -39.25
N ASN A 234 0.01 16.88 -39.23
CA ASN A 234 0.24 17.72 -40.42
C ASN A 234 -0.72 17.55 -41.63
N ALA A 235 -2.01 17.30 -41.41
CA ALA A 235 -2.98 17.38 -42.50
C ALA A 235 -3.35 18.86 -42.77
N GLU A 236 -2.62 19.50 -43.68
CA GLU A 236 -3.02 20.81 -44.22
C GLU A 236 -4.24 20.63 -45.13
N ILE A 237 -5.42 20.93 -44.61
CA ILE A 237 -6.66 20.91 -45.38
C ILE A 237 -6.78 22.25 -46.13
N LEU A 238 -6.45 22.26 -47.42
CA LEU A 238 -6.63 23.42 -48.28
C LEU A 238 -8.08 23.48 -48.80
N ILE A 239 -8.92 24.29 -48.15
CA ILE A 239 -10.32 24.49 -48.51
C ILE A 239 -10.42 25.51 -49.63
N LYS A 240 -10.89 25.10 -50.82
CA LYS A 240 -11.06 26.00 -51.99
C LYS A 240 -12.49 26.50 -52.18
N ASP A 241 -13.48 25.80 -51.62
CA ASP A 241 -14.91 26.11 -51.73
C ASP A 241 -15.58 25.97 -50.34
N PRO A 242 -16.39 26.95 -49.89
CA PRO A 242 -17.19 26.85 -48.67
C PRO A 242 -17.99 25.54 -48.53
N LYS A 243 -18.43 24.93 -49.63
CA LYS A 243 -19.16 23.65 -49.58
C LYS A 243 -18.30 22.47 -49.10
N GLN A 244 -16.99 22.51 -49.36
CA GLN A 244 -16.06 21.46 -48.93
C GLN A 244 -15.86 21.46 -47.41
N TYR A 245 -15.95 22.63 -46.78
CA TYR A 245 -15.85 22.77 -45.33
C TYR A 245 -16.93 21.97 -44.60
N GLN A 246 -18.19 22.08 -45.05
CA GLN A 246 -19.30 21.33 -44.45
C GLN A 246 -19.11 19.82 -44.59
N SER A 247 -18.65 19.35 -45.75
CA SER A 247 -18.42 17.91 -45.98
C SER A 247 -17.33 17.31 -45.10
N ILE A 248 -16.33 18.11 -44.69
CA ILE A 248 -15.27 17.66 -43.78
C ILE A 248 -15.82 17.48 -42.37
N ILE A 249 -16.60 18.46 -41.89
CA ILE A 249 -17.27 18.37 -40.59
C ILE A 249 -18.18 17.14 -40.55
N ASP A 250 -19.00 16.93 -41.58
CA ASP A 250 -19.91 15.78 -41.66
C ASP A 250 -19.13 14.44 -41.69
N ALA A 251 -17.97 14.40 -42.36
CA ALA A 251 -17.10 13.22 -42.38
C ALA A 251 -16.51 12.90 -41.01
N GLU A 252 -16.05 13.91 -40.26
CA GLU A 252 -15.55 13.73 -38.88
C GLU A 252 -16.63 13.18 -37.95
N TRP A 253 -17.86 13.71 -38.04
CA TRP A 253 -19.01 13.18 -37.31
C TRP A 253 -19.33 11.74 -37.70
N THR A 254 -19.27 11.42 -39.00
CA THR A 254 -19.53 10.07 -39.51
C THR A 254 -18.52 9.07 -38.94
N ILE A 255 -17.23 9.40 -38.92
CA ILE A 255 -16.18 8.55 -38.36
C ILE A 255 -16.43 8.28 -36.87
N LEU A 256 -16.80 9.32 -36.11
CA LEU A 256 -17.10 9.17 -34.69
C LEU A 256 -18.34 8.28 -34.48
N HIS A 257 -19.41 8.51 -35.24
CA HIS A 257 -20.63 7.70 -35.17
C HIS A 257 -20.39 6.25 -35.58
N ASP A 258 -19.54 5.98 -36.58
CA ASP A 258 -19.19 4.62 -36.99
C ASP A 258 -18.41 3.88 -35.89
N LYS A 259 -17.49 4.56 -35.20
CA LYS A 259 -16.79 4.00 -34.03
C LYS A 259 -17.79 3.64 -32.91
N LEU A 260 -18.71 4.56 -32.59
CA LEU A 260 -19.75 4.32 -31.58
C LEU A 260 -20.73 3.22 -31.98
N LYS A 261 -21.08 3.13 -33.27
CA LYS A 261 -21.97 2.10 -33.79
C LYS A 261 -21.35 0.71 -33.69
N LYS A 262 -20.05 0.58 -33.99
CA LYS A 262 -19.32 -0.69 -33.77
C LYS A 262 -19.38 -1.14 -32.32
N ILE A 263 -19.28 -0.22 -31.36
CA ILE A 263 -19.40 -0.51 -29.93
C ILE A 263 -20.85 -0.94 -29.61
N ALA A 264 -21.85 -0.23 -30.12
CA ALA A 264 -23.26 -0.57 -29.92
C ALA A 264 -23.62 -1.94 -30.50
N ASP A 265 -23.10 -2.28 -31.69
CA ASP A 265 -23.35 -3.56 -32.37
C ASP A 265 -22.75 -4.76 -31.61
N MET A 266 -21.70 -4.55 -30.81
CA MET A 266 -21.16 -5.58 -29.89
C MET A 266 -22.12 -5.87 -28.72
N GLY A 267 -23.13 -5.03 -28.51
CA GLY A 267 -24.11 -5.17 -27.44
C GLY A 267 -23.50 -4.92 -26.05
N THR A 268 -22.50 -4.05 -25.96
CA THR A 268 -21.86 -3.67 -24.69
C THR A 268 -22.68 -2.63 -23.95
N ASN A 269 -22.87 -2.82 -22.64
CA ASN A 269 -23.70 -1.94 -21.80
C ASN A 269 -22.85 -0.86 -21.10
N ILE A 270 -21.60 -1.19 -20.78
CA ILE A 270 -20.65 -0.32 -20.08
C ILE A 270 -19.36 -0.33 -20.90
N VAL A 271 -18.79 0.84 -21.15
CA VAL A 271 -17.59 1.07 -21.94
C VAL A 271 -16.64 1.95 -21.14
#